data_AF-A0A183ILQ8-F1
#
_entry.id   AF-A0A183ILQ8-F1
#
_cell.length_a   1.000
_cell.length_b   1.000
_cell.length_c   1.000
_cell.angle_alpha   90.00
_cell.angle_beta   90.00
_cell.angle_gamma   90.00
#
_symmetry.space_group_name_H-M   'P 1'
#
loop_
_entity.id
_entity.type
_entity.pdbx_description
1 polymer ?
#
loop_
_entity_poly.entity_id
_entity_poly.type
_entity_poly.pdbx_seq_one_letter_code
_entity_poly.pdbx_strand_id
1 'polypeptide(L)'
;MNFNAFKDTFSQGVSFLKRRFSSSDLSEDIENEMALPRQQTQQRPEAKFLVESKAPGSSFATSAPTSPARQGSTTSSLMHGLTKSILQGTGQKKTPAVKEHAKCLLVIDKQNIDWSKYFRGKKVLGDWEIQVEQTEFSRISIVSQSEPNGCTVEIDNNRVFRPDFVLIREAAKEIHHDYRPVLLGLLYGGVPSLNSLHSLYNFTDKPWVFSHLLMIQRRLGIEQFPLIDQVYCYKPKDLCSATIRLPAVVKIGQAFHGLGKIKISTAEQLEDFSSIIPLCDTYCTSEIFVDAKYDVLVQKIGPSCKAFM
;
A
#
# COMPACT_ATOMS: atom_id res chain seq x y z
N MET A 1 -22.63 30.70 -24.44
CA MET A 1 -21.76 29.71 -25.14
C MET A 1 -22.64 28.55 -25.57
N ASN A 2 -22.45 28.00 -26.78
CA ASN A 2 -23.42 27.11 -27.42
C ASN A 2 -23.18 25.64 -27.03
N PHE A 3 -24.20 24.97 -26.47
CA PHE A 3 -24.10 23.65 -25.82
C PHE A 3 -23.71 22.52 -26.79
N ASN A 4 -24.03 22.67 -28.08
CA ASN A 4 -23.80 21.61 -29.07
C ASN A 4 -22.31 21.40 -29.41
N ALA A 5 -21.46 22.44 -29.30
CA ALA A 5 -20.03 22.34 -29.57
C ALA A 5 -19.25 21.51 -28.53
N PHE A 6 -19.89 21.13 -27.41
CA PHE A 6 -19.27 20.31 -26.36
C PHE A 6 -19.31 18.80 -26.68
N LYS A 7 -20.23 18.36 -27.55
CA LYS A 7 -20.50 16.93 -27.77
C LYS A 7 -19.47 16.25 -28.67
N ASP A 8 -18.97 16.96 -29.69
CA ASP A 8 -18.14 16.35 -30.74
C ASP A 8 -16.68 16.09 -30.30
N THR A 9 -16.19 16.84 -29.31
CA THR A 9 -14.84 16.67 -28.72
C THR A 9 -14.72 15.36 -27.90
N PHE A 10 -15.83 14.69 -27.58
CA PHE A 10 -15.85 13.51 -26.71
C PHE A 10 -15.22 12.26 -27.35
N SER A 11 -15.11 12.22 -28.69
CA SER A 11 -14.89 10.97 -29.44
C SER A 11 -13.43 10.53 -29.59
N GLN A 12 -12.44 11.38 -29.30
CA GLN A 12 -11.04 11.14 -29.74
C GLN A 12 -9.99 10.94 -28.61
N GLY A 13 -10.39 10.85 -27.33
CA GLY A 13 -9.41 10.77 -26.22
C GLY A 13 -9.74 9.82 -25.05
N VAL A 14 -10.88 9.14 -25.04
CA VAL A 14 -11.43 8.52 -23.81
C VAL A 14 -11.14 7.01 -23.63
N SER A 15 -10.46 6.35 -24.57
CA SER A 15 -10.16 4.91 -24.51
C SER A 15 -9.24 4.52 -23.34
N PHE A 16 -8.27 5.37 -22.97
CA PHE A 16 -7.31 5.07 -21.90
C PHE A 16 -7.86 5.27 -20.48
N LEU A 17 -8.79 6.22 -20.29
CA LEU A 17 -9.39 6.50 -18.98
C LEU A 17 -10.48 5.46 -18.62
N LYS A 18 -11.20 4.94 -19.61
CA LYS A 18 -12.31 4.00 -19.40
C LYS A 18 -11.86 2.63 -18.87
N ARG A 19 -10.61 2.22 -19.14
CA ARG A 19 -10.06 0.91 -18.74
C ARG A 19 -9.77 0.78 -17.25
N ARG A 20 -9.56 1.88 -16.53
CA ARG A 20 -9.24 1.88 -15.08
C ARG A 20 -10.47 1.81 -14.15
N PHE A 21 -11.67 1.75 -14.71
CA PHE A 21 -12.92 1.64 -13.97
C PHE A 21 -13.76 0.41 -14.38
N SER A 22 -13.22 -0.50 -15.21
CA SER A 22 -13.86 -1.79 -15.51
C SER A 22 -13.39 -2.87 -14.55
N SER A 23 -14.33 -3.70 -14.10
CA SER A 23 -14.17 -4.76 -13.10
C SER A 23 -13.25 -5.94 -13.50
N SER A 24 -12.57 -5.87 -14.63
CA SER A 24 -11.72 -6.95 -15.17
C SER A 24 -10.42 -7.16 -14.38
N ASP A 25 -9.82 -6.08 -13.88
CA ASP A 25 -8.54 -6.15 -13.15
C ASP A 25 -8.75 -6.65 -11.69
N LEU A 26 -10.00 -6.88 -11.26
CA LEU A 26 -10.33 -7.32 -9.89
C LEU A 26 -10.06 -8.81 -9.63
N SER A 27 -9.90 -9.64 -10.66
CA SER A 27 -9.73 -11.09 -10.48
C SER A 27 -8.29 -11.50 -10.16
N GLU A 28 -7.29 -10.86 -10.78
CA GLU A 28 -5.88 -11.22 -10.59
C GLU A 28 -5.34 -10.85 -9.19
N ASP A 29 -5.86 -9.78 -8.59
CA ASP A 29 -5.49 -9.40 -7.21
C ASP A 29 -6.07 -10.39 -6.16
N ILE A 30 -7.29 -10.92 -6.38
CA ILE A 30 -7.97 -11.84 -5.44
C ILE A 30 -7.34 -13.23 -5.40
N GLU A 31 -6.91 -13.77 -6.55
CA GLU A 31 -6.29 -15.10 -6.59
C GLU A 31 -4.92 -15.15 -5.88
N ASN A 32 -4.20 -14.02 -5.83
CA ASN A 32 -2.89 -13.95 -5.16
C ASN A 32 -2.99 -13.81 -3.63
N GLU A 33 -4.03 -13.17 -3.08
CA GLU A 33 -4.20 -13.02 -1.61
C GLU A 33 -4.62 -14.33 -0.90
N MET A 34 -5.27 -15.29 -1.58
CA MET A 34 -5.73 -16.54 -0.97
C MET A 34 -4.67 -17.65 -0.85
N ALA A 35 -3.44 -17.42 -1.34
CA ALA A 35 -2.36 -18.40 -1.34
C ALA A 35 -1.63 -18.54 0.02
N LEU A 36 -2.30 -19.15 1.01
CA LEU A 36 -1.69 -19.49 2.31
C LEU A 36 -0.47 -20.43 2.17
N PRO A 37 0.67 -20.17 2.86
CA PRO A 37 1.81 -21.09 2.85
C PRO A 37 1.49 -22.40 3.59
N ARG A 38 1.64 -23.55 2.91
CA ARG A 38 1.62 -24.87 3.56
C ARG A 38 2.81 -25.01 4.51
N GLN A 39 2.60 -24.81 5.81
CA GLN A 39 3.59 -25.16 6.83
C GLN A 39 3.76 -26.68 6.91
N GLN A 40 5.01 -27.14 6.80
CA GLN A 40 5.37 -28.55 6.99
C GLN A 40 5.34 -28.90 8.48
N THR A 41 4.46 -29.82 8.88
CA THR A 41 4.39 -30.31 10.25
C THR A 41 5.58 -31.25 10.53
N GLN A 42 6.44 -30.88 11.48
CA GLN A 42 7.49 -31.79 11.97
C GLN A 42 6.89 -32.86 12.89
N GLN A 43 7.13 -34.12 12.58
CA GLN A 43 6.64 -35.27 13.35
C GLN A 43 7.58 -35.64 14.51
N ARG A 44 7.00 -36.14 15.61
CA ARG A 44 7.69 -37.07 16.53
C ARG A 44 7.02 -38.45 16.48
N PRO A 45 7.74 -39.53 16.82
CA PRO A 45 7.47 -40.84 16.24
C PRO A 45 6.44 -41.66 17.03
N GLU A 46 5.61 -42.39 16.29
CA GLU A 46 4.87 -43.56 16.81
C GLU A 46 5.37 -44.87 16.18
N ALA A 47 4.90 -45.98 16.74
CA ALA A 47 5.59 -47.27 16.67
C ALA A 47 5.43 -48.04 15.35
N LYS A 48 6.36 -48.97 15.13
CA LYS A 48 6.41 -49.89 13.98
C LYS A 48 5.19 -50.81 13.96
N PHE A 49 4.57 -50.96 12.79
CA PHE A 49 3.98 -52.23 12.37
C PHE A 49 4.31 -52.50 10.90
N LEU A 50 4.56 -53.77 10.59
CA LEU A 50 5.12 -54.24 9.32
C LEU A 50 4.08 -55.12 8.62
N VAL A 51 3.70 -54.82 7.37
CA VAL A 51 3.09 -55.78 6.44
C VAL A 51 3.63 -55.51 5.04
N GLU A 52 4.01 -56.58 4.35
CA GLU A 52 4.70 -56.58 3.05
C GLU A 52 3.89 -57.39 2.03
N SER A 53 3.72 -56.90 0.80
CA SER A 53 3.35 -57.74 -0.36
C SER A 53 3.58 -57.09 -1.73
N LYS A 54 4.77 -57.39 -2.29
CA LYS A 54 5.16 -57.64 -3.71
C LYS A 54 4.47 -56.97 -4.92
N ALA A 55 5.34 -56.49 -5.83
CA ALA A 55 5.12 -56.18 -7.25
C ALA A 55 5.12 -57.44 -8.17
N PRO A 56 5.11 -57.34 -9.53
CA PRO A 56 6.28 -56.93 -10.35
C PRO A 56 5.93 -55.99 -11.54
N GLY A 57 6.85 -55.39 -12.33
CA GLY A 57 8.33 -55.33 -12.35
C GLY A 57 8.78 -53.90 -12.76
N SER A 58 9.70 -53.58 -13.69
CA SER A 58 10.86 -54.21 -14.37
C SER A 58 11.29 -53.27 -15.53
N SER A 59 12.54 -52.98 -15.89
CA SER A 59 13.89 -53.30 -15.37
C SER A 59 14.97 -52.55 -16.19
N PHE A 60 16.14 -52.20 -15.62
CA PHE A 60 17.50 -52.55 -16.16
C PHE A 60 18.62 -52.12 -15.18
N ALA A 61 19.75 -52.84 -15.20
CA ALA A 61 20.99 -52.58 -14.42
C ALA A 61 21.93 -51.56 -15.13
N THR A 62 23.07 -51.06 -14.64
CA THR A 62 24.24 -51.76 -14.03
C THR A 62 25.18 -50.87 -13.19
N SER A 63 25.65 -51.44 -12.06
CA SER A 63 27.04 -51.47 -11.50
C SER A 63 27.95 -50.22 -11.37
N ALA A 64 28.53 -50.06 -10.17
CA ALA A 64 29.75 -49.30 -9.83
C ALA A 64 30.93 -50.30 -9.57
N PRO A 65 32.02 -50.05 -8.78
CA PRO A 65 32.69 -48.81 -8.31
C PRO A 65 34.25 -48.84 -8.41
N THR A 66 34.98 -47.76 -8.07
CA THR A 66 36.25 -47.84 -7.27
C THR A 66 36.69 -46.49 -6.66
N SER A 67 37.47 -46.54 -5.57
CA SER A 67 38.06 -45.42 -4.80
C SER A 67 39.62 -45.56 -4.81
N PRO A 68 40.51 -44.95 -3.96
CA PRO A 68 40.28 -44.15 -2.73
C PRO A 68 41.24 -42.97 -2.38
N ALA A 69 40.78 -42.18 -1.41
CA ALA A 69 41.46 -41.58 -0.24
C ALA A 69 42.89 -40.96 -0.29
N ARG A 70 43.02 -39.81 0.40
CA ARG A 70 44.14 -39.53 1.32
C ARG A 70 43.65 -38.89 2.63
N GLN A 71 44.14 -39.44 3.75
CA GLN A 71 44.10 -38.86 5.10
C GLN A 71 45.08 -37.67 5.16
N GLY A 72 45.07 -36.73 6.11
CA GLY A 72 44.33 -36.60 7.38
C GLY A 72 45.30 -36.22 8.50
N SER A 73 45.10 -35.09 9.19
CA SER A 73 45.86 -34.72 10.39
C SER A 73 45.04 -33.81 11.31
N THR A 74 44.73 -34.31 12.50
CA THR A 74 43.98 -33.62 13.56
C THR A 74 44.91 -32.97 14.59
N THR A 75 44.68 -31.69 14.93
CA THR A 75 45.10 -31.13 16.22
C THR A 75 44.03 -30.19 16.75
N SER A 76 43.45 -30.52 17.89
CA SER A 76 42.43 -29.75 18.59
C SER A 76 43.03 -28.71 19.52
N SER A 77 42.46 -27.51 19.57
CA SER A 77 42.54 -26.63 20.75
C SER A 77 41.18 -26.01 21.06
N LEU A 78 40.94 -25.78 22.35
CA LEU A 78 39.62 -25.58 22.93
C LEU A 78 39.20 -24.11 23.00
N MET A 79 37.93 -23.87 22.66
CA MET A 79 36.95 -23.10 23.45
C MET A 79 37.46 -21.87 24.24
N HIS A 80 37.14 -20.66 23.79
CA HIS A 80 36.60 -19.53 24.59
C HIS A 80 36.27 -18.32 23.70
N GLY A 81 35.30 -17.48 24.10
CA GLY A 81 35.19 -16.09 23.62
C GLY A 81 33.96 -15.71 22.80
N LEU A 82 32.78 -15.64 23.43
CA LEU A 82 31.70 -14.77 22.94
C LEU A 82 32.07 -13.30 23.24
N THR A 83 32.61 -12.54 22.29
CA THR A 83 32.59 -11.05 22.34
C THR A 83 32.99 -10.37 21.02
N LYS A 84 32.30 -9.26 20.71
CA LYS A 84 32.63 -8.21 19.72
C LYS A 84 32.84 -8.60 18.25
N SER A 85 31.90 -8.17 17.42
CA SER A 85 32.16 -7.66 16.06
C SER A 85 31.20 -6.53 15.71
N ILE A 86 31.28 -5.43 16.48
CA ILE A 86 30.87 -4.10 16.02
C ILE A 86 32.12 -3.47 15.39
N LEU A 87 31.94 -2.74 14.28
CA LEU A 87 32.97 -2.14 13.41
C LEU A 87 33.75 -3.13 12.52
N GLN A 88 33.24 -3.37 11.31
CA GLN A 88 33.77 -2.75 10.08
C GLN A 88 33.00 -3.29 8.86
N GLY A 89 32.36 -2.39 8.12
CA GLY A 89 31.48 -2.71 7.00
C GLY A 89 31.33 -1.54 6.04
N THR A 90 32.41 -0.82 5.79
CA THR A 90 32.49 0.24 4.77
C THR A 90 32.50 -0.35 3.36
N GLY A 91 31.47 -1.09 3.02
CA GLY A 91 31.12 -1.32 1.62
C GLY A 91 30.62 0.00 1.06
N GLN A 92 31.47 0.70 0.30
CA GLN A 92 31.06 1.85 -0.49
C GLN A 92 30.04 1.38 -1.54
N LYS A 93 28.75 1.35 -1.20
CA LYS A 93 27.69 1.41 -2.21
C LYS A 93 27.95 2.69 -2.99
N LYS A 94 28.34 2.54 -4.26
CA LYS A 94 28.62 3.68 -5.14
C LYS A 94 27.39 4.57 -5.18
N THR A 95 27.46 5.72 -4.53
CA THR A 95 26.48 6.78 -4.78
C THR A 95 26.53 7.09 -6.27
N PRO A 96 25.41 7.01 -7.00
CA PRO A 96 25.39 7.43 -8.39
C PRO A 96 25.83 8.89 -8.43
N ALA A 97 26.76 9.22 -9.34
CA ALA A 97 27.23 10.58 -9.49
C ALA A 97 26.03 11.49 -9.76
N VAL A 98 25.79 12.44 -8.85
CA VAL A 98 24.75 13.45 -9.03
C VAL A 98 25.09 14.20 -10.32
N LYS A 99 24.24 14.07 -11.34
CA LYS A 99 24.31 14.98 -12.49
C LYS A 99 24.16 16.39 -11.94
N GLU A 100 25.21 17.21 -12.03
CA GLU A 100 25.25 18.55 -11.40
C GLU A 100 24.10 19.48 -11.83
N HIS A 101 23.42 19.18 -12.94
CA HIS A 101 22.25 19.90 -13.47
C HIS A 101 20.97 19.04 -13.54
N ALA A 102 20.73 18.15 -12.58
CA ALA A 102 19.48 17.40 -12.46
C ALA A 102 18.82 17.56 -11.08
N LYS A 103 17.49 17.40 -11.05
CA LYS A 103 16.66 17.37 -9.84
C LYS A 103 15.95 16.02 -9.74
N CYS A 104 16.08 15.37 -8.59
CA CYS A 104 15.54 14.04 -8.33
C CYS A 104 14.09 14.13 -7.84
N LEU A 105 13.16 13.69 -8.68
CA LEU A 105 11.75 13.51 -8.34
C LEU A 105 11.51 12.04 -7.97
N LEU A 106 11.24 11.77 -6.70
CA LEU A 106 10.70 10.48 -6.26
C LEU A 106 9.20 10.43 -6.58
N VAL A 107 8.75 9.38 -7.24
CA VAL A 107 7.33 9.07 -7.42
C VAL A 107 6.99 7.79 -6.66
N ILE A 108 6.07 7.89 -5.71
CA ILE A 108 5.56 6.74 -4.94
C ILE A 108 4.23 6.30 -5.57
N ASP A 109 4.30 5.35 -6.50
CA ASP A 109 3.17 4.81 -7.27
C ASP A 109 3.51 3.43 -7.87
N LYS A 110 2.48 2.62 -8.15
CA LYS A 110 2.61 1.30 -8.78
C LYS A 110 3.32 1.39 -10.13
N GLN A 111 4.13 0.38 -10.46
CA GLN A 111 4.91 0.32 -11.71
C GLN A 111 4.07 0.23 -13.00
N ASN A 112 2.74 0.12 -12.91
CA ASN A 112 1.84 0.09 -14.07
C ASN A 112 1.65 1.46 -14.76
N ILE A 113 2.16 2.55 -14.19
CA ILE A 113 2.31 3.85 -14.84
C ILE A 113 3.81 4.15 -14.95
N ASP A 114 4.30 4.40 -16.16
CA ASP A 114 5.67 4.92 -16.35
C ASP A 114 5.64 6.45 -16.23
N TRP A 115 5.92 6.97 -15.03
CA TRP A 115 5.94 8.42 -14.79
C TRP A 115 7.09 9.14 -15.52
N SER A 116 8.17 8.44 -15.88
CA SER A 116 9.30 9.03 -16.61
C SER A 116 8.88 9.55 -17.99
N LYS A 117 7.88 8.93 -18.64
CA LYS A 117 7.31 9.40 -19.91
C LYS A 117 6.67 10.78 -19.80
N TYR A 118 6.01 11.10 -18.69
CA TYR A 118 5.27 12.35 -18.50
C TYR A 118 6.18 13.53 -18.14
N PHE A 119 7.32 13.26 -17.47
CA PHE A 119 8.34 14.26 -17.14
C PHE A 119 9.47 14.37 -18.17
N ARG A 120 9.51 13.50 -19.19
CA ARG A 120 10.53 13.53 -20.26
C ARG A 120 10.58 14.90 -20.94
N GLY A 121 11.78 15.49 -20.98
CA GLY A 121 12.02 16.81 -21.57
C GLY A 121 11.42 17.99 -20.79
N LYS A 122 10.80 17.75 -19.63
CA LYS A 122 10.43 18.82 -18.69
C LYS A 122 11.67 19.24 -17.91
N LYS A 123 11.76 20.53 -17.61
CA LYS A 123 12.88 21.14 -16.90
C LYS A 123 12.39 22.03 -15.77
N VAL A 124 13.16 22.09 -14.69
CA VAL A 124 12.96 23.02 -13.57
C VAL A 124 13.80 24.27 -13.84
N LEU A 125 13.22 25.46 -13.66
CA LEU A 125 13.83 26.78 -13.94
C LEU A 125 14.38 27.01 -15.38
N GLY A 126 14.13 26.06 -16.29
CA GLY A 126 14.46 26.16 -17.72
C GLY A 126 15.67 25.31 -18.15
N ASP A 127 16.57 24.99 -17.22
CA ASP A 127 17.85 24.34 -17.45
C ASP A 127 17.99 22.96 -16.77
N TRP A 128 17.55 22.82 -15.52
CA TRP A 128 17.66 21.58 -14.72
C TRP A 128 16.82 20.43 -15.29
N GLU A 129 17.44 19.28 -15.56
CA GLU A 129 16.73 18.05 -15.93
C GLU A 129 15.94 17.48 -14.75
N ILE A 130 14.82 16.81 -15.01
CA ILE A 130 14.10 16.02 -13.98
C ILE A 130 14.52 14.56 -14.11
N GLN A 131 15.23 14.05 -13.10
CA GLN A 131 15.48 12.62 -12.92
C GLN A 131 14.31 12.02 -12.14
N VAL A 132 13.54 11.14 -12.77
CA VAL A 132 12.43 10.43 -12.11
C VAL A 132 12.94 9.11 -11.53
N GLU A 133 12.80 8.93 -10.22
CA GLU A 133 12.94 7.65 -9.55
C GLU A 133 11.53 7.19 -9.10
N GLN A 134 11.12 5.98 -9.46
CA GLN A 134 9.77 5.49 -9.21
C GLN A 134 9.78 4.16 -8.44
N THR A 135 8.97 4.06 -7.39
CA THR A 135 8.83 2.87 -6.54
C THR A 135 7.50 2.87 -5.80
N GLU A 136 7.22 1.79 -5.08
CA GLU A 136 6.10 1.64 -4.15
C GLU A 136 6.61 1.79 -2.70
N PHE A 137 5.74 2.16 -1.76
CA PHE A 137 6.11 2.35 -0.35
C PHE A 137 6.78 1.11 0.26
N SER A 138 6.29 -0.08 -0.09
CA SER A 138 6.78 -1.38 0.38
C SER A 138 8.26 -1.65 0.09
N ARG A 139 8.87 -0.91 -0.84
CA ARG A 139 10.24 -1.11 -1.34
C ARG A 139 11.21 -0.01 -0.88
N ILE A 140 10.73 0.98 -0.10
CA ILE A 140 11.51 2.11 0.38
C ILE A 140 12.16 1.77 1.72
N SER A 141 13.48 1.90 1.77
CA SER A 141 14.24 2.17 2.99
C SER A 141 14.61 3.66 3.03
N ILE A 142 14.55 4.26 4.22
CA ILE A 142 14.74 5.72 4.39
C ILE A 142 15.58 6.02 5.63
N VAL A 143 16.59 6.88 5.46
CA VAL A 143 17.41 7.43 6.55
C VAL A 143 17.45 8.93 6.38
N SER A 144 16.86 9.65 7.35
CA SER A 144 16.86 11.10 7.38
C SER A 144 17.68 11.63 8.55
N GLN A 145 18.45 12.66 8.28
CA GLN A 145 19.30 13.36 9.24
C GLN A 145 19.03 14.86 9.14
N SER A 146 19.40 15.61 10.18
CA SER A 146 19.41 17.07 10.12
C SER A 146 20.30 17.58 8.98
N GLU A 147 20.06 18.81 8.55
CA GLU A 147 20.93 19.52 7.61
C GLU A 147 22.41 19.49 8.06
N PRO A 148 23.38 19.31 7.14
CA PRO A 148 23.25 19.30 5.67
C PRO A 148 22.99 17.91 5.05
N ASN A 149 22.69 16.88 5.85
CA ASN A 149 22.65 15.50 5.37
C ASN A 149 21.29 15.09 4.80
N GLY A 150 20.19 15.69 5.27
CA GLY A 150 18.84 15.58 4.70
C GLY A 150 18.29 14.15 4.63
N CYS A 151 17.39 13.92 3.67
CA CYS A 151 16.79 12.62 3.41
C CYS A 151 17.60 11.78 2.41
N THR A 152 17.96 10.55 2.78
CA THR A 152 18.51 9.54 1.87
C THR A 152 17.52 8.38 1.75
N VAL A 153 17.19 8.03 0.50
CA VAL A 153 16.27 6.94 0.15
C VAL A 153 17.04 5.83 -0.55
N GLU A 154 16.73 4.59 -0.17
CA GLU A 154 17.23 3.38 -0.81
C GLU A 154 16.04 2.54 -1.32
N ILE A 155 16.12 2.14 -2.59
CA ILE A 155 15.16 1.23 -3.23
C ILE A 155 15.82 -0.14 -3.41
N ASP A 156 15.12 -1.20 -3.01
CA ASP A 156 15.48 -2.61 -3.21
C ASP A 156 16.91 -2.99 -2.75
N ASN A 157 17.41 -2.33 -1.70
CA ASN A 157 18.77 -2.49 -1.17
C ASN A 157 19.91 -2.24 -2.18
N ASN A 158 19.61 -1.57 -3.32
CA ASN A 158 20.53 -1.45 -4.45
C ASN A 158 20.72 -0.01 -4.93
N ARG A 159 19.64 0.79 -5.05
CA ARG A 159 19.70 2.15 -5.61
C ARG A 159 19.48 3.19 -4.51
N VAL A 160 20.54 3.94 -4.20
CA VAL A 160 20.55 4.98 -3.14
C VAL A 160 20.63 6.37 -3.77
N PHE A 161 19.77 7.29 -3.34
CA PHE A 161 19.73 8.69 -3.81
C PHE A 161 19.13 9.62 -2.75
N ARG A 162 19.12 10.92 -3.02
CA ARG A 162 18.43 11.95 -2.22
C ARG A 162 17.36 12.62 -3.10
N PRO A 163 16.07 12.57 -2.75
CA PRO A 163 15.02 13.24 -3.52
C PRO A 163 15.00 14.75 -3.25
N ASP A 164 14.95 15.57 -4.31
CA ASP A 164 14.67 17.00 -4.22
C ASP A 164 13.16 17.28 -4.06
N PHE A 165 12.30 16.35 -4.49
CA PHE A 165 10.84 16.45 -4.39
C PHE A 165 10.22 15.03 -4.39
N VAL A 166 9.04 14.87 -3.80
CA VAL A 166 8.26 13.62 -3.86
C VAL A 166 6.81 13.83 -4.35
N LEU A 167 6.36 12.97 -5.26
CA LEU A 167 4.97 12.86 -5.71
C LEU A 167 4.39 11.56 -5.16
N ILE A 168 3.36 11.65 -4.32
CA ILE A 168 2.76 10.48 -3.68
C ILE A 168 1.39 10.18 -4.29
N ARG A 169 1.23 8.95 -4.79
CA ARG A 169 0.03 8.45 -5.49
C ARG A 169 -0.56 7.22 -4.81
N GLU A 170 0.26 6.46 -4.08
CA GLU A 170 -0.13 5.32 -3.25
C GLU A 170 -0.73 5.76 -1.90
N ALA A 171 -1.52 4.89 -1.26
CA ALA A 171 -2.07 5.13 0.07
C ALA A 171 -1.01 4.88 1.16
N ALA A 172 -0.79 5.84 2.06
CA ALA A 172 0.23 5.72 3.11
C ALA A 172 -0.18 4.86 4.33
N LYS A 173 -1.43 4.37 4.38
CA LYS A 173 -1.95 3.50 5.44
C LYS A 173 -3.17 2.74 4.94
N GLU A 174 -3.12 1.42 5.06
CA GLU A 174 -4.22 0.47 4.80
C GLU A 174 -4.43 -0.44 6.03
N ILE A 175 -5.23 -1.51 5.91
CA ILE A 175 -5.52 -2.41 7.04
C ILE A 175 -4.24 -3.10 7.55
N HIS A 176 -3.44 -3.65 6.64
CA HIS A 176 -2.27 -4.49 6.95
C HIS A 176 -0.93 -3.76 6.81
N HIS A 177 -0.92 -2.53 6.27
CA HIS A 177 0.28 -1.80 5.91
C HIS A 177 0.23 -0.36 6.42
N ASP A 178 1.28 0.06 7.13
CA ASP A 178 1.40 1.42 7.67
C ASP A 178 2.73 2.05 7.24
N TYR A 179 2.66 2.93 6.24
CA TYR A 179 3.79 3.64 5.65
C TYR A 179 3.91 5.09 6.17
N ARG A 180 3.16 5.46 7.21
CA ARG A 180 3.32 6.75 7.91
C ARG A 180 4.77 7.00 8.39
N PRO A 181 5.57 6.00 8.81
CA PRO A 181 7.00 6.19 9.11
C PRO A 181 7.81 6.70 7.90
N VAL A 182 7.46 6.32 6.67
CA VAL A 182 8.11 6.85 5.45
C VAL A 182 7.76 8.33 5.25
N LEU A 183 6.48 8.71 5.44
CA LEU A 183 6.08 10.12 5.41
C LEU A 183 6.81 10.95 6.48
N LEU A 184 6.99 10.39 7.68
CA LEU A 184 7.73 11.04 8.76
C LEU A 184 9.22 11.20 8.39
N GLY A 185 9.85 10.18 7.81
CA GLY A 185 11.23 10.26 7.33
C GLY A 185 11.41 11.34 6.27
N LEU A 186 10.52 11.42 5.28
CA LEU A 186 10.53 12.45 4.24
C LEU A 186 10.37 13.86 4.86
N LEU A 187 9.47 14.01 5.85
CA LEU A 187 9.22 15.27 6.53
C LEU A 187 10.41 15.71 7.40
N TYR A 188 11.01 14.77 8.14
CA TYR A 188 12.17 15.00 8.99
C TYR A 188 13.39 15.44 8.17
N GLY A 189 13.59 14.83 7.00
CA GLY A 189 14.66 15.17 6.06
C GLY A 189 14.32 16.31 5.10
N GLY A 190 13.26 17.10 5.37
CA GLY A 190 12.95 18.35 4.66
C GLY A 190 12.39 18.22 3.24
N VAL A 191 12.00 17.02 2.78
CA VAL A 191 11.64 16.76 1.38
C VAL A 191 10.27 17.39 1.02
N PRO A 192 10.20 18.33 0.06
CA PRO A 192 8.93 18.89 -0.41
C PRO A 192 8.08 17.84 -1.16
N SER A 193 6.75 17.93 -1.04
CA SER A 193 5.83 16.88 -1.51
C SER A 193 4.55 17.40 -2.16
N LEU A 194 4.02 16.64 -3.12
CA LEU A 194 2.66 16.80 -3.67
C LEU A 194 1.82 15.52 -3.45
N ASN A 195 0.70 15.55 -2.72
CA ASN A 195 0.26 16.63 -1.81
C ASN A 195 1.25 16.80 -0.64
N SER A 196 1.08 17.83 0.19
CA SER A 196 1.99 18.07 1.32
C SER A 196 2.02 16.89 2.28
N LEU A 197 3.20 16.54 2.82
CA LEU A 197 3.35 15.41 3.76
C LEU A 197 2.43 15.55 4.98
N HIS A 198 2.22 16.77 5.47
CA HIS A 198 1.25 17.06 6.52
C HIS A 198 -0.19 16.66 6.11
N SER A 199 -0.64 17.01 4.90
CA SER A 199 -1.97 16.63 4.44
C SER A 199 -2.11 15.11 4.25
N LEU A 200 -1.07 14.44 3.73
CA LEU A 200 -1.05 13.00 3.51
C LEU A 200 -1.07 12.22 4.83
N TYR A 201 -0.29 12.66 5.83
CA TYR A 201 -0.31 12.08 7.17
C TYR A 201 -1.68 12.22 7.84
N ASN A 202 -2.32 13.39 7.73
CA ASN A 202 -3.68 13.59 8.26
C ASN A 202 -4.77 12.88 7.43
N PHE A 203 -4.48 12.46 6.19
CA PHE A 203 -5.41 11.70 5.35
C PHE A 203 -5.42 10.19 5.65
N THR A 204 -4.57 9.70 6.54
CA THR A 204 -4.45 8.26 6.80
C THR A 204 -5.64 7.66 7.54
N ASP A 205 -6.51 8.47 8.15
CA ASP A 205 -7.70 7.99 8.85
C ASP A 205 -8.97 8.69 8.36
N LYS A 206 -9.87 7.92 7.74
CA LYS A 206 -11.10 8.45 7.13
C LYS A 206 -11.99 9.25 8.08
N PRO A 207 -12.23 8.86 9.35
CA PRO A 207 -13.02 9.67 10.28
C PRO A 207 -12.38 11.04 10.59
N TRP A 208 -11.04 11.13 10.59
CA TRP A 208 -10.34 12.40 10.76
C TRP A 208 -10.63 13.34 9.60
N VAL A 209 -10.49 12.85 8.36
CA VAL A 209 -10.88 13.60 7.14
C VAL A 209 -12.36 13.98 7.16
N PHE A 210 -13.24 13.05 7.57
CA PHE A 210 -14.68 13.28 7.66
C PHE A 210 -15.04 14.37 8.69
N SER A 211 -14.29 14.48 9.78
CA SER A 211 -14.46 15.56 10.76
C SER A 211 -14.26 16.96 10.15
N HIS A 212 -13.30 17.10 9.22
CA HIS A 212 -13.14 18.35 8.46
C HIS A 212 -14.28 18.60 7.48
N LEU A 213 -14.90 17.56 6.91
CA LEU A 213 -16.11 17.70 6.10
C LEU A 213 -17.30 18.19 6.95
N LEU A 214 -17.45 17.68 8.19
CA LEU A 214 -18.44 18.18 9.15
C LEU A 214 -18.20 19.65 9.52
N MET A 215 -16.94 20.08 9.66
CA MET A 215 -16.61 21.51 9.85
C MET A 215 -17.02 22.37 8.65
N ILE A 216 -16.86 21.87 7.42
CA ILE A 216 -17.30 22.56 6.21
C ILE A 216 -18.83 22.65 6.17
N GLN A 217 -19.55 21.56 6.46
CA GLN A 217 -21.02 21.55 6.53
C GLN A 217 -21.55 22.56 7.56
N ARG A 218 -21.00 22.58 8.78
CA ARG A 218 -21.39 23.54 9.83
C ARG A 218 -21.20 25.00 9.42
N ARG A 219 -20.23 25.29 8.56
CA ARG A 219 -19.95 26.64 8.04
C ARG A 219 -20.84 27.04 6.85
N LEU A 220 -21.18 26.09 5.97
CA LEU A 220 -21.88 26.37 4.71
C LEU A 220 -23.40 26.07 4.76
N GLY A 221 -23.85 25.28 5.73
CA GLY A 221 -25.21 24.74 5.80
C GLY A 221 -25.40 23.48 4.93
N ILE A 222 -26.39 22.68 5.29
CA ILE A 222 -26.69 21.40 4.61
C ILE A 222 -27.09 21.59 3.14
N GLU A 223 -27.79 22.68 2.81
CA GLU A 223 -28.20 23.03 1.43
C GLU A 223 -27.02 23.23 0.47
N GLN A 224 -25.91 23.77 0.95
CA GLN A 224 -24.71 24.05 0.15
C GLN A 224 -23.67 22.93 0.22
N PHE A 225 -23.70 22.14 1.30
CA PHE A 225 -22.79 21.02 1.50
C PHE A 225 -23.54 19.83 2.13
N PRO A 226 -24.30 19.06 1.34
CA PRO A 226 -25.11 17.93 1.81
C PRO A 226 -24.23 16.71 2.11
N LEU A 227 -23.43 16.79 3.17
CA LEU A 227 -22.69 15.67 3.72
C LEU A 227 -23.65 14.63 4.31
N ILE A 228 -23.40 13.35 4.03
CA ILE A 228 -24.19 12.22 4.55
C ILE A 228 -24.13 12.14 6.08
N ASP A 229 -25.26 11.83 6.72
CA ASP A 229 -25.31 11.54 8.15
C ASP A 229 -24.50 10.28 8.47
N GLN A 230 -23.46 10.41 9.28
CA GLN A 230 -22.58 9.32 9.69
C GLN A 230 -22.36 9.31 11.21
N VAL A 231 -22.48 8.13 11.81
CA VAL A 231 -22.11 7.81 13.19
C VAL A 231 -20.67 7.28 13.22
N TYR A 232 -19.88 7.70 14.21
CA TYR A 232 -18.55 7.16 14.50
C TYR A 232 -18.56 6.44 15.85
N CYS A 233 -18.03 5.21 15.87
CA CYS A 233 -17.86 4.40 17.08
C CYS A 233 -16.37 4.06 17.23
N TYR A 234 -15.74 4.51 18.31
CA TYR A 234 -14.35 4.12 18.63
C TYR A 234 -14.27 2.63 18.95
N LYS A 235 -15.21 2.11 19.76
CA LYS A 235 -15.35 0.67 19.99
C LYS A 235 -16.53 0.16 19.19
N PRO A 236 -16.35 -0.85 18.32
CA PRO A 236 -17.43 -1.36 17.49
C PRO A 236 -18.67 -1.86 18.24
N LYS A 237 -18.51 -2.35 19.47
CA LYS A 237 -19.64 -2.75 20.34
C LYS A 237 -20.65 -1.61 20.62
N ASP A 238 -20.21 -0.34 20.51
CA ASP A 238 -21.05 0.83 20.78
C ASP A 238 -22.05 1.08 19.62
N LEU A 239 -21.93 0.34 18.51
CA LEU A 239 -22.80 0.44 17.34
C LEU A 239 -24.26 0.08 17.63
N CYS A 240 -24.52 -0.98 18.42
CA CYS A 240 -25.88 -1.32 18.89
C CYS A 240 -26.45 -0.31 19.91
N SER A 241 -25.59 0.45 20.59
CA SER A 241 -26.00 1.50 21.53
C SER A 241 -26.34 2.83 20.83
N ALA A 242 -25.98 2.97 19.56
CA ALA A 242 -26.29 4.14 18.75
C ALA A 242 -27.61 3.96 17.99
N THR A 243 -28.35 5.05 17.76
CA THR A 243 -29.55 5.03 16.91
C THR A 243 -29.15 4.93 15.43
N ILE A 244 -28.99 3.71 14.93
CA ILE A 244 -28.70 3.44 13.51
C ILE A 244 -30.02 3.36 12.72
N ARG A 245 -30.14 4.18 11.67
CA ARG A 245 -31.24 4.09 10.69
C ARG A 245 -30.92 3.00 9.66
N LEU A 246 -31.78 2.00 9.55
CA LEU A 246 -31.63 0.88 8.62
C LEU A 246 -32.46 1.09 7.32
N PRO A 247 -32.02 0.56 6.17
CA PRO A 247 -30.72 -0.09 5.95
C PRO A 247 -29.54 0.88 6.07
N ALA A 248 -28.42 0.37 6.57
CA ALA A 248 -27.19 1.13 6.82
C ALA A 248 -25.99 0.53 6.08
N VAL A 249 -24.93 1.31 5.90
CA VAL A 249 -23.61 0.84 5.48
C VAL A 249 -22.65 1.07 6.64
N VAL A 250 -22.13 -0.03 7.20
CA VAL A 250 -21.10 0.00 8.25
C VAL A 250 -19.73 -0.15 7.60
N LYS A 251 -18.77 0.67 8.03
CA LYS A 251 -17.41 0.77 7.49
C LYS A 251 -16.39 0.54 8.62
N ILE A 252 -15.54 -0.45 8.47
CA ILE A 252 -14.55 -0.86 9.47
C ILE A 252 -13.17 -0.27 9.13
N GLY A 253 -12.57 0.44 10.08
CA GLY A 253 -11.18 0.93 10.01
C GLY A 253 -10.82 1.72 8.75
N GLN A 254 -9.56 1.60 8.33
CA GLN A 254 -9.00 2.27 7.15
C GLN A 254 -8.81 1.28 6.00
N ALA A 255 -9.82 1.17 5.13
CA ALA A 255 -9.85 0.18 4.05
C ALA A 255 -10.28 0.78 2.68
N PHE A 256 -9.60 0.39 1.60
CA PHE A 256 -9.89 0.83 0.21
C PHE A 256 -10.73 -0.21 -0.56
N HIS A 257 -10.94 -0.01 -1.87
CA HIS A 257 -11.56 -0.96 -2.82
C HIS A 257 -12.76 -1.78 -2.28
N GLY A 258 -13.74 -1.13 -1.66
CA GLY A 258 -14.91 -1.83 -1.07
C GLY A 258 -14.66 -2.57 0.25
N LEU A 259 -13.45 -3.05 0.53
CA LEU A 259 -13.07 -3.82 1.73
C LEU A 259 -13.55 -3.16 3.04
N GLY A 260 -14.02 -3.99 3.97
CA GLY A 260 -14.53 -3.55 5.27
C GLY A 260 -15.80 -2.69 5.20
N LYS A 261 -16.59 -2.74 4.13
CA LYS A 261 -17.85 -1.97 3.98
C LYS A 261 -19.00 -2.94 3.73
N ILE A 262 -19.97 -2.95 4.64
CA ILE A 262 -21.02 -3.98 4.70
C ILE A 262 -22.38 -3.31 4.81
N LYS A 263 -23.35 -3.75 3.99
CA LYS A 263 -24.75 -3.33 4.10
C LYS A 263 -25.44 -4.15 5.18
N ILE A 264 -25.99 -3.46 6.19
CA ILE A 264 -26.82 -4.05 7.24
C ILE A 264 -28.27 -3.65 6.97
N SER A 265 -29.18 -4.61 6.86
CA SER A 265 -30.57 -4.39 6.45
C SER A 265 -31.58 -4.59 7.56
N THR A 266 -31.28 -5.39 8.58
CA THR A 266 -32.15 -5.66 9.74
C THR A 266 -31.44 -5.41 11.08
N ALA A 267 -32.21 -5.28 12.16
CA ALA A 267 -31.65 -5.13 13.50
C ALA A 267 -30.90 -6.39 13.96
N GLU A 268 -31.41 -7.58 13.62
CA GLU A 268 -30.74 -8.87 13.85
C GLU A 268 -29.36 -8.92 13.19
N GLN A 269 -29.25 -8.51 11.93
CA GLN A 269 -27.96 -8.40 11.24
C GLN A 269 -27.01 -7.39 11.91
N LEU A 270 -27.54 -6.33 12.53
CA LEU A 270 -26.73 -5.36 13.26
C LEU A 270 -26.19 -5.94 14.56
N GLU A 271 -26.98 -6.75 15.27
CA GLU A 271 -26.60 -7.45 16.49
C GLU A 271 -25.55 -8.54 16.22
N ASP A 272 -25.82 -9.42 15.25
CA ASP A 272 -24.88 -10.44 14.76
C ASP A 272 -23.54 -9.79 14.38
N PHE A 273 -23.60 -8.73 13.57
CA PHE A 273 -22.41 -8.03 13.11
C PHE A 273 -21.65 -7.36 14.25
N SER A 274 -22.36 -6.77 15.22
CA SER A 274 -21.76 -6.13 16.40
C SER A 274 -21.09 -7.12 17.36
N SER A 275 -21.43 -8.41 17.28
CA SER A 275 -20.76 -9.48 18.04
C SER A 275 -19.39 -9.85 17.47
N ILE A 276 -19.21 -9.79 16.14
CA ILE A 276 -17.97 -10.22 15.46
C ILE A 276 -16.96 -9.09 15.23
N ILE A 277 -17.43 -7.85 15.00
CA ILE A 277 -16.56 -6.71 14.68
C ILE A 277 -15.54 -6.31 15.79
N PRO A 278 -15.72 -6.60 17.10
CA PRO A 278 -14.67 -6.37 18.09
C PRO A 278 -13.37 -7.14 17.82
N LEU A 279 -13.42 -8.21 17.01
CA LEU A 279 -12.23 -8.97 16.58
C LEU A 279 -11.31 -8.17 15.63
N CYS A 280 -11.79 -7.06 15.06
CA CYS A 280 -11.00 -6.21 14.15
C CYS A 280 -10.12 -5.17 14.86
N ASP A 281 -10.22 -5.02 16.19
CA ASP A 281 -9.48 -4.07 17.04
C ASP A 281 -9.30 -2.66 16.43
N THR A 282 -10.38 -2.10 15.88
CA THR A 282 -10.36 -0.81 15.19
C THR A 282 -11.72 -0.11 15.27
N TYR A 283 -11.77 1.16 14.88
CA TYR A 283 -13.01 1.94 14.85
C TYR A 283 -13.96 1.48 13.74
N CYS A 284 -15.24 1.84 13.85
CA CYS A 284 -16.17 1.76 12.72
C CYS A 284 -17.00 3.04 12.57
N THR A 285 -17.51 3.25 11.36
CA THR A 285 -18.54 4.26 11.10
C THR A 285 -19.77 3.61 10.47
N SER A 286 -20.94 4.23 10.66
CA SER A 286 -22.19 3.79 10.05
C SER A 286 -22.91 4.97 9.43
N GLU A 287 -23.41 4.82 8.22
CA GLU A 287 -24.20 5.82 7.50
C GLU A 287 -25.43 5.15 6.86
N ILE A 288 -26.41 5.94 6.44
CA ILE A 288 -27.60 5.41 5.76
C ILE A 288 -27.21 4.74 4.43
N PHE A 289 -27.84 3.60 4.11
CA PHE A 289 -27.75 3.05 2.77
C PHE A 289 -28.57 3.92 1.83
N VAL A 290 -27.91 4.48 0.81
CA VAL A 290 -28.55 5.29 -0.24
C VAL A 290 -28.75 4.40 -1.47
N ASP A 291 -30.00 4.26 -1.91
CA ASP A 291 -30.33 3.63 -3.19
C ASP A 291 -30.02 4.59 -4.34
N ALA A 292 -28.73 4.72 -4.65
CA ALA A 292 -28.22 5.72 -5.59
C ALA A 292 -28.37 5.24 -7.04
N LYS A 293 -28.97 6.09 -7.89
CA LYS A 293 -29.05 5.86 -9.35
C LYS A 293 -27.66 5.88 -10.03
N TYR A 294 -26.75 6.66 -9.49
CA TYR A 294 -25.34 6.81 -9.85
C TYR A 294 -24.63 7.56 -8.72
N ASP A 295 -23.31 7.45 -8.63
CA ASP A 295 -22.45 8.33 -7.85
C ASP A 295 -21.88 9.47 -8.72
N VAL A 296 -21.30 10.49 -8.08
CA VAL A 296 -20.68 11.62 -8.79
C VAL A 296 -19.33 11.93 -8.16
N LEU A 297 -18.26 11.90 -8.97
CA LEU A 297 -16.92 12.25 -8.55
C LEU A 297 -16.52 13.62 -9.12
N VAL A 298 -16.41 14.62 -8.24
CA VAL A 298 -15.82 15.93 -8.58
C VAL A 298 -14.34 15.93 -8.19
N GLN A 299 -13.46 16.04 -9.18
CA GLN A 299 -12.01 16.06 -9.02
C GLN A 299 -11.44 17.45 -9.34
N LYS A 300 -10.47 17.89 -8.53
CA LYS A 300 -9.65 19.09 -8.78
C LYS A 300 -8.16 18.74 -8.82
N ILE A 301 -7.46 19.17 -9.87
CA ILE A 301 -6.01 19.05 -10.02
C ILE A 301 -5.46 20.43 -10.39
N GLY A 302 -4.81 21.10 -9.42
CA GLY A 302 -4.38 22.49 -9.57
C GLY A 302 -5.56 23.41 -9.92
N PRO A 303 -5.52 24.16 -11.04
CA PRO A 303 -6.62 25.00 -11.50
C PRO A 303 -7.73 24.23 -12.25
N SER A 304 -7.51 22.96 -12.62
CA SER A 304 -8.46 22.18 -13.43
C SER A 304 -9.46 21.44 -12.55
N CYS A 305 -10.76 21.56 -12.87
CA CYS A 305 -11.83 20.76 -12.29
C CYS A 305 -12.47 19.85 -13.35
N LYS A 306 -12.85 18.63 -12.97
CA LYS A 306 -13.62 17.68 -13.79
C LYS A 306 -14.67 17.00 -12.92
N ALA A 307 -15.80 16.63 -13.52
CA ALA A 307 -16.84 15.84 -12.88
C ALA A 307 -17.09 14.57 -13.70
N PHE A 308 -17.35 13.46 -13.00
CA PHE A 308 -17.66 12.15 -13.57
C PHE A 308 -18.93 11.60 -12.93
N MET A 309 -19.66 10.80 -13.71
CA MET A 309 -20.90 10.07 -13.41
C MET A 309 -20.83 8.74 -14.17
#